data_AF-A0A259C8X4-F1
#
_entry.id   AF-A0A259C8X4-F1
#
_cell.length_a   1.000
_cell.length_b   1.000
_cell.length_c   1.000
_cell.angle_alpha   90.00
_cell.angle_beta   90.00
_cell.angle_gamma   90.00
#
_symmetry.space_group_name_H-M   'P 1'
#
loop_
_entity.id
_entity.type
_entity.pdbx_description
1 polymer ?
#
loop_
_entity_poly.entity_id
_entity_poly.type
_entity_poly.pdbx_seq_one_letter_code
_entity_poly.pdbx_strand_id
1 'polypeptide(L)'
;AANHMRMCAAHDAPGLEIFVYGKTGGAFPARQHEQASRAVARVHGLDPARCLFVEQSGEAIAAGAFHNDVVAVANERVLFAHEQAFADPEGTYTAIRERLPEAEIVVVPASAVSLADAIKSYLFNAQLLTLPSGEMGLVIPLEAWEMPSVRAWLDGHVASNGPIRRVFPVDVKQSMANGGGPACLRLRVVADPSTVDPRFLLDEARIARVEAVVAAKWPEQIDPVDLGRESLAQSVITARAALLETLELRELA
;
A
#
# COMPACT_ATOMS: atom_id res chain seq x y z
N ALA A 1 1.91 -8.16 -3.47
CA ALA A 1 1.47 -6.76 -3.59
C ALA A 1 2.30 -5.80 -2.73
N ALA A 2 2.49 -6.02 -1.42
CA ALA A 2 3.27 -5.11 -0.56
C ALA A 2 4.73 -4.87 -1.01
N ASN A 3 5.35 -5.86 -1.67
CA ASN A 3 6.68 -5.77 -2.28
C ASN A 3 6.63 -5.63 -3.82
N HIS A 4 5.53 -5.12 -4.36
CA HIS A 4 5.32 -4.97 -5.79
C HIS A 4 4.77 -3.58 -6.11
N MET A 5 5.31 -3.00 -7.17
CA MET A 5 4.86 -1.74 -7.74
C MET A 5 4.67 -1.90 -9.24
N ARG A 6 3.76 -1.13 -9.81
CA ARG A 6 3.54 -1.05 -11.24
C ARG A 6 3.59 0.41 -11.66
N MET A 7 4.43 0.72 -12.63
CA MET A 7 4.51 2.05 -13.23
C MET A 7 4.10 1.99 -14.72
N CYS A 8 3.39 2.99 -15.20
CA CYS A 8 2.83 3.00 -16.57
C CYS A 8 2.37 4.41 -16.96
N ALA A 9 2.18 4.68 -18.26
CA ALA A 9 1.63 5.96 -18.71
C ALA A 9 0.19 6.20 -18.21
N ALA A 10 -0.63 5.14 -18.25
CA ALA A 10 -2.00 5.07 -17.75
C ALA A 10 -2.29 3.63 -17.31
N HIS A 11 -3.30 3.40 -16.46
CA HIS A 11 -3.56 2.06 -15.90
C HIS A 11 -3.80 0.98 -16.96
N ASP A 12 -4.49 1.31 -18.05
CA ASP A 12 -4.81 0.41 -19.17
C ASP A 12 -3.66 0.17 -20.16
N ALA A 13 -2.58 0.95 -20.07
CA ALA A 13 -1.39 0.79 -20.88
C ALA A 13 -0.47 -0.32 -20.33
N PRO A 14 0.36 -0.96 -21.18
CA PRO A 14 1.41 -1.87 -20.72
C PRO A 14 2.35 -1.21 -19.70
N GLY A 15 2.49 -1.82 -18.53
CA GLY A 15 3.28 -1.28 -17.42
C GLY A 15 4.67 -1.90 -17.28
N LEU A 16 5.47 -1.28 -16.43
CA LEU A 16 6.70 -1.75 -15.85
C LEU A 16 6.39 -2.31 -14.46
N GLU A 17 6.64 -3.60 -14.27
CA GLU A 17 6.41 -4.34 -13.04
C GLU A 17 7.69 -4.35 -12.22
N ILE A 18 7.65 -3.79 -11.02
CA ILE A 18 8.82 -3.64 -10.14
C ILE A 18 8.60 -4.53 -8.92
N PHE A 19 9.40 -5.58 -8.82
CA PHE A 19 9.41 -6.50 -7.70
C PHE A 19 10.56 -6.18 -6.77
N VAL A 20 10.24 -5.86 -5.53
CA VAL A 20 11.25 -5.51 -4.53
C VAL A 20 11.51 -6.74 -3.64
N TYR A 21 12.76 -7.00 -3.33
CA TYR A 21 13.17 -8.11 -2.47
C TYR A 21 14.23 -7.66 -1.46
N GLY A 22 14.40 -8.42 -0.38
CA GLY A 22 15.49 -8.21 0.57
C GLY A 22 16.50 -9.35 0.52
N LYS A 23 17.72 -9.11 1.02
CA LYS A 23 18.71 -10.15 1.29
C LYS A 23 18.81 -10.43 2.79
N THR A 24 19.08 -11.67 3.13
CA THR A 24 19.34 -12.10 4.52
C THR A 24 20.66 -11.53 5.02
N GLY A 25 20.79 -11.29 6.33
CA GLY A 25 22.05 -10.86 6.97
C GLY A 25 21.93 -9.66 7.91
N GLY A 26 20.76 -9.02 7.98
CA GLY A 26 20.47 -7.94 8.94
C GLY A 26 19.78 -8.44 10.22
N ALA A 27 19.54 -7.51 11.15
CA ALA A 27 18.86 -7.79 12.43
C ALA A 27 17.41 -8.27 12.27
N PHE A 28 16.76 -7.92 11.16
CA PHE A 28 15.42 -8.37 10.79
C PHE A 28 15.46 -9.29 9.57
N PRO A 29 14.60 -10.34 9.51
CA PRO A 29 14.56 -11.25 8.39
C PRO A 29 13.99 -10.57 7.14
N ALA A 30 14.68 -10.69 6.01
CA ALA A 30 14.12 -10.36 4.70
C ALA A 30 12.99 -11.35 4.37
N ARG A 31 11.74 -10.87 4.38
CA ARG A 31 10.55 -11.72 4.15
C ARG A 31 10.34 -12.10 2.68
N GLN A 32 10.82 -11.27 1.76
CA GLN A 32 10.67 -11.46 0.32
C GLN A 32 12.01 -11.79 -0.33
N HIS A 33 12.08 -12.93 -1.03
CA HIS A 33 13.26 -13.37 -1.75
C HIS A 33 13.12 -13.12 -3.26
N GLU A 34 14.21 -12.75 -3.93
CA GLU A 34 14.25 -12.52 -5.38
C GLU A 34 13.65 -13.68 -6.20
N GLN A 35 14.00 -14.94 -5.88
CA GLN A 35 13.52 -16.11 -6.60
C GLN A 35 12.00 -16.30 -6.48
N ALA A 36 11.41 -15.93 -5.34
CA ALA A 36 9.96 -15.92 -5.17
C ALA A 36 9.33 -14.86 -6.10
N SER A 37 9.91 -13.65 -6.15
CA SER A 37 9.44 -12.59 -7.05
C SER A 37 9.52 -13.02 -8.53
N ARG A 38 10.62 -13.65 -8.94
CA ARG A 38 10.77 -14.18 -10.31
C ARG A 38 9.79 -15.30 -10.62
N ALA A 39 9.48 -16.15 -9.64
CA ALA A 39 8.46 -17.20 -9.79
C ALA A 39 7.06 -16.60 -9.99
N VAL A 40 6.69 -15.60 -9.19
CA VAL A 40 5.44 -14.85 -9.34
C VAL A 40 5.35 -14.24 -10.73
N ALA A 41 6.39 -13.54 -11.20
CA ALA A 41 6.40 -12.95 -12.54
C ALA A 41 6.13 -13.98 -13.66
N ARG A 42 6.72 -15.18 -13.56
CA ARG A 42 6.47 -16.28 -14.51
C ARG A 42 5.03 -16.82 -14.42
N VAL A 43 4.52 -17.06 -13.21
CA VAL A 43 3.15 -17.56 -13.00
C VAL A 43 2.10 -16.61 -13.57
N HIS A 44 2.36 -15.31 -13.48
CA HIS A 44 1.49 -14.27 -14.04
C HIS A 44 1.71 -14.02 -15.54
N GLY A 45 2.63 -14.73 -16.20
CA GLY A 45 2.90 -14.56 -17.64
C GLY A 45 3.41 -13.17 -18.02
N LEU A 46 4.09 -12.48 -17.10
CA LEU A 46 4.57 -11.12 -17.33
C LEU A 46 5.69 -11.10 -18.37
N ASP A 47 5.71 -10.05 -19.20
CA ASP A 47 6.80 -9.80 -20.14
C ASP A 47 8.12 -9.57 -19.36
N PRO A 48 9.15 -10.41 -19.55
CA PRO A 48 10.43 -10.27 -18.85
C PRO A 48 11.11 -8.92 -19.11
N ALA A 49 10.91 -8.31 -20.28
CA ALA A 49 11.50 -6.99 -20.61
C ALA A 49 10.88 -5.86 -19.78
N ARG A 50 9.68 -6.09 -19.24
CA ARG A 50 8.91 -5.16 -18.40
C ARG A 50 8.93 -5.54 -16.92
N CYS A 51 9.83 -6.41 -16.50
CA CYS A 51 10.02 -6.78 -15.10
C CYS A 51 11.36 -6.24 -14.57
N LEU A 52 11.32 -5.49 -13.48
CA LEU A 52 12.49 -5.11 -12.69
C LEU A 52 12.48 -5.84 -11.36
N PHE A 53 13.65 -6.30 -10.93
CA PHE A 53 13.86 -6.94 -9.64
C PHE A 53 14.86 -6.11 -8.86
N VAL A 54 14.37 -5.41 -7.83
CA VAL A 54 15.12 -4.38 -7.12
C VAL A 54 15.37 -4.82 -5.69
N GLU A 55 16.60 -4.67 -5.22
CA GLU A 55 16.96 -4.93 -3.83
C GLU A 55 16.56 -3.74 -2.95
N GLN A 56 15.79 -4.00 -1.89
CA GLN A 56 15.48 -3.02 -0.86
C GLN A 56 16.73 -2.70 -0.05
N SER A 57 16.88 -1.46 0.41
CA SER A 57 17.97 -1.08 1.29
C SER A 57 17.99 -1.94 2.55
N GLY A 58 19.17 -2.49 2.88
CA GLY A 58 19.39 -3.19 4.14
C GLY A 58 19.17 -2.28 5.36
N GLU A 59 19.45 -0.99 5.22
CA GLU A 59 19.19 0.02 6.26
C GLU A 59 17.69 0.23 6.49
N ALA A 60 16.89 0.31 5.41
CA ALA A 60 15.43 0.40 5.50
C ALA A 60 14.83 -0.81 6.23
N ILE A 61 15.27 -2.02 5.86
CA ILE A 61 14.82 -3.26 6.52
C ILE A 61 15.24 -3.23 8.00
N ALA A 62 16.49 -2.86 8.30
CA ALA A 62 17.01 -2.77 9.66
C ALA A 62 16.27 -1.73 10.52
N ALA A 63 15.72 -0.68 9.92
CA ALA A 63 14.94 0.36 10.58
C ALA A 63 13.45 -0.02 10.79
N GLY A 64 13.00 -1.16 10.24
CA GLY A 64 11.63 -1.67 10.40
C GLY A 64 10.77 -1.66 9.13
N ALA A 65 11.31 -1.33 7.97
CA ALA A 65 10.59 -1.43 6.70
C ALA A 65 10.55 -2.88 6.17
N PHE A 66 9.77 -3.73 6.84
CA PHE A 66 9.65 -5.16 6.52
C PHE A 66 9.00 -5.47 5.16
N HIS A 67 8.32 -4.49 4.56
CA HIS A 67 7.83 -4.51 3.18
C HIS A 67 8.19 -3.19 2.48
N ASN A 68 8.29 -3.21 1.15
CA ASN A 68 8.62 -2.04 0.34
C ASN A 68 7.59 -0.92 0.46
N ASP A 69 6.31 -1.25 0.62
CA ASP A 69 5.23 -0.27 0.81
C ASP A 69 5.31 0.50 2.13
N VAL A 70 6.37 0.34 2.92
CA VAL A 70 6.68 1.20 4.08
C VAL A 70 7.69 2.30 3.70
N VAL A 71 8.36 2.20 2.55
CA VAL A 71 9.39 3.16 2.09
C VAL A 71 9.23 3.64 0.64
N ALA A 72 8.36 3.01 -0.15
CA ALA A 72 8.05 3.44 -1.51
C ALA A 72 6.66 2.99 -1.97
N VAL A 73 6.01 3.85 -2.77
CA VAL A 73 4.75 3.56 -3.45
C VAL A 73 4.77 4.18 -4.84
N ALA A 74 4.20 3.49 -5.83
CA ALA A 74 4.09 3.99 -7.18
C ALA A 74 2.65 3.99 -7.68
N ASN A 75 2.30 4.93 -8.55
CA ASN A 75 1.05 4.93 -9.31
C ASN A 75 1.29 5.59 -10.67
N GLU A 76 0.89 4.89 -11.74
CA GLU A 76 1.15 5.33 -13.11
C GLU A 76 2.63 5.74 -13.30
N ARG A 77 2.90 6.94 -13.81
CA ARG A 77 4.25 7.41 -14.07
C ARG A 77 5.02 7.81 -12.81
N VAL A 78 4.38 7.86 -11.65
CA VAL A 78 4.98 8.42 -10.42
C VAL A 78 5.48 7.31 -9.51
N LEU A 79 6.75 7.41 -9.11
CA LEU A 79 7.32 6.69 -7.97
C LEU A 79 7.55 7.70 -6.83
N PHE A 80 6.95 7.45 -5.69
CA PHE A 80 7.16 8.19 -4.45
C PHE A 80 7.94 7.33 -3.47
N ALA A 81 9.18 7.71 -3.14
CA ALA A 81 10.08 6.88 -2.34
C ALA A 81 10.93 7.70 -1.36
N HIS A 82 11.34 7.07 -0.26
CA HIS A 82 12.40 7.58 0.60
C HIS A 82 13.76 7.44 -0.10
N GLU A 83 14.70 8.35 0.11
CA GLU A 83 16.03 8.26 -0.54
C GLU A 83 16.78 6.97 -0.17
N GLN A 84 16.50 6.43 1.02
CA GLN A 84 17.06 5.17 1.53
C GLN A 84 16.19 3.94 1.24
N ALA A 85 15.25 3.99 0.28
CA ALA A 85 14.34 2.86 0.00
C ALA A 85 15.04 1.66 -0.67
N PHE A 86 15.96 1.92 -1.61
CA PHE A 86 16.61 0.89 -2.44
C PHE A 86 18.10 0.78 -2.15
N ALA A 87 18.68 -0.41 -2.36
CA ALA A 87 20.12 -0.63 -2.16
C ALA A 87 20.99 0.07 -3.22
N ASP A 88 20.47 0.24 -4.43
CA ASP A 88 21.06 1.03 -5.52
C ASP A 88 20.02 1.98 -6.11
N PRO A 89 19.79 3.16 -5.49
CA PRO A 89 18.78 4.12 -5.95
C PRO A 89 19.05 4.61 -7.38
N GLU A 90 20.28 4.99 -7.70
CA GLU A 90 20.64 5.54 -9.01
C GLU A 90 20.45 4.51 -10.14
N GLY A 91 20.92 3.27 -9.94
CA GLY A 91 20.70 2.19 -10.90
C GLY A 91 19.22 1.85 -11.06
N THR A 92 18.46 1.85 -9.95
CA THR A 92 17.00 1.62 -9.97
C THR A 92 16.29 2.69 -10.78
N TYR A 93 16.56 3.96 -10.51
CA TYR A 93 15.91 5.09 -11.17
C TYR A 93 16.29 5.19 -12.65
N THR A 94 17.54 4.87 -12.99
CA THR A 94 18.00 4.76 -14.38
C THR A 94 17.25 3.65 -15.11
N ALA A 95 17.19 2.44 -14.54
CA ALA A 95 16.50 1.31 -15.15
C ALA A 95 14.99 1.55 -15.35
N ILE A 96 14.37 2.31 -14.44
CA ILE A 96 12.97 2.78 -14.59
C ILE A 96 12.86 3.72 -15.78
N ARG A 97 13.66 4.79 -15.86
CA ARG A 97 13.57 5.79 -16.93
C ARG A 97 13.92 5.23 -18.31
N GLU A 98 14.79 4.23 -18.39
CA GLU A 98 15.09 3.51 -19.64
C GLU A 98 13.87 2.77 -20.21
N ARG A 99 13.00 2.24 -19.33
CA ARG A 99 11.82 1.43 -19.70
C ARG A 99 10.52 2.23 -19.71
N LEU A 100 10.51 3.37 -19.00
CA LEU A 100 9.40 4.31 -18.88
C LEU A 100 9.95 5.76 -18.86
N PRO A 101 10.28 6.35 -20.03
CA PRO A 101 10.89 7.67 -20.13
C PRO A 101 10.10 8.82 -19.47
N GLU A 102 8.78 8.68 -19.40
CA GLU A 102 7.86 9.62 -18.76
C GLU A 102 7.81 9.51 -17.22
N ALA A 103 8.61 8.61 -16.63
CA ALA A 103 8.63 8.38 -15.18
C ALA A 103 9.04 9.64 -14.40
N GLU A 104 8.23 9.98 -13.41
CA GLU A 104 8.48 11.01 -12.41
C GLU A 104 8.85 10.35 -11.08
N ILE A 105 10.04 10.65 -10.58
CA ILE A 105 10.55 10.04 -9.35
C ILE A 105 10.62 11.14 -8.29
N VAL A 106 9.75 11.03 -7.29
CA VAL A 106 9.67 11.92 -6.13
C VAL A 106 10.41 11.25 -4.98
N VAL A 107 11.59 11.78 -4.65
CA VAL A 107 12.43 11.29 -3.57
C VAL A 107 12.32 12.20 -2.35
N VAL A 108 12.02 11.62 -1.19
CA VAL A 108 12.07 12.33 0.10
C VAL A 108 13.46 12.17 0.68
N PRO A 109 14.23 13.27 0.85
CA PRO A 109 15.55 13.19 1.45
C PRO A 109 15.46 12.99 2.96
N ALA A 110 16.38 12.22 3.55
CA ALA A 110 16.45 11.95 4.99
C ALA A 110 16.70 13.23 5.80
N SER A 111 17.27 14.25 5.17
CA SER A 111 17.43 15.59 5.75
C SER A 111 16.11 16.34 5.97
N ALA A 112 15.04 15.97 5.26
CA ALA A 112 13.70 16.55 5.43
C ALA A 112 12.79 15.65 6.27
N VAL A 113 12.78 14.35 5.99
CA VAL A 113 12.05 13.34 6.75
C VAL A 113 12.99 12.18 6.98
N SER A 114 13.43 11.95 8.22
CA SER A 114 14.31 10.83 8.52
C SER A 114 13.63 9.48 8.22
N LEU A 115 14.41 8.44 7.96
CA LEU A 115 13.88 7.09 7.78
C LEU A 115 13.06 6.62 8.99
N ALA A 116 13.47 6.98 10.20
CA ALA A 116 12.74 6.66 11.42
C ALA A 116 11.36 7.34 11.45
N ASP A 117 11.29 8.62 11.07
CA ASP A 117 10.03 9.35 10.95
C ASP A 117 9.14 8.77 9.86
N ALA A 118 9.69 8.45 8.70
CA ALA A 118 8.96 7.82 7.60
C ALA A 118 8.32 6.49 8.01
N ILE A 119 9.06 5.65 8.73
CA ILE A 119 8.57 4.36 9.24
C ILE A 119 7.54 4.55 10.34
N LYS A 120 7.81 5.45 11.32
CA LYS A 120 6.89 5.69 12.43
C LYS A 120 5.56 6.29 11.98
N SER A 121 5.60 7.17 10.98
CA SER A 121 4.42 7.83 10.43
C SER A 121 3.66 7.01 9.40
N TYR A 122 4.28 5.97 8.82
CA TYR A 122 3.73 5.23 7.68
C TYR A 122 3.49 6.11 6.44
N LEU A 123 4.30 7.18 6.24
CA LEU A 123 4.17 8.10 5.10
C LEU A 123 4.09 7.38 3.74
N PHE A 124 4.91 6.35 3.52
CA PHE A 124 4.92 5.62 2.26
C PHE A 124 3.94 4.45 2.20
N ASN A 125 3.35 4.07 3.34
CA ASN A 125 2.22 3.14 3.38
C ASN A 125 0.90 3.82 2.99
N ALA A 126 1.02 4.75 2.04
CA ALA A 126 -0.03 5.58 1.50
C ALA A 126 -0.67 4.94 0.27
N GLN A 127 -1.85 5.44 -0.09
CA GLN A 127 -2.36 5.24 -1.44
C GLN A 127 -2.03 6.46 -2.29
N LEU A 128 -1.27 6.26 -3.36
CA LEU A 128 -1.12 7.24 -4.42
C LEU A 128 -2.19 6.94 -5.49
N LEU A 129 -3.04 7.92 -5.77
CA LEU A 129 -4.23 7.77 -6.61
C LEU A 129 -4.24 8.83 -7.72
N THR A 130 -4.66 8.46 -8.92
CA THR A 130 -4.96 9.43 -9.98
C THR A 130 -6.35 10.02 -9.74
N LEU A 131 -6.45 11.33 -9.59
CA LEU A 131 -7.71 12.06 -9.43
C LEU A 131 -8.39 12.28 -10.79
N PRO A 132 -9.70 12.58 -10.82
CA PRO A 132 -10.38 12.93 -12.08
C PRO A 132 -9.75 14.10 -12.84
N SER A 133 -9.00 14.99 -12.17
CA SER A 133 -8.23 16.06 -12.80
C SER A 133 -6.96 15.59 -13.52
N GLY A 134 -6.55 14.33 -13.34
CA GLY A 134 -5.26 13.78 -13.78
C GLY A 134 -4.10 14.02 -12.80
N GLU A 135 -4.32 14.83 -11.76
CA GLU A 135 -3.36 15.05 -10.68
C GLU A 135 -3.31 13.86 -9.72
N MET A 136 -2.22 13.71 -8.95
CA MET A 136 -2.16 12.66 -7.93
C MET A 136 -2.66 13.13 -6.57
N GLY A 137 -3.42 12.26 -5.89
CA GLY A 137 -3.81 12.36 -4.50
C GLY A 137 -3.07 11.34 -3.64
N LEU A 138 -2.64 11.73 -2.44
CA LEU A 138 -1.96 10.88 -1.48
C LEU A 138 -2.84 10.66 -0.24
N VAL A 139 -3.33 9.43 -0.05
CA VAL A 139 -4.08 9.03 1.14
C VAL A 139 -3.10 8.52 2.19
N ILE A 140 -3.00 9.21 3.33
CA ILE A 140 -2.01 8.92 4.39
C ILE A 140 -2.71 8.72 5.75
N PRO A 141 -2.11 7.99 6.69
CA PRO A 141 -2.65 7.92 8.06
C PRO A 141 -2.49 9.26 8.80
N LEU A 142 -3.30 9.51 9.82
CA LEU A 142 -3.20 10.72 10.65
C LEU A 142 -1.81 10.89 11.27
N GLU A 143 -1.14 9.80 11.64
CA GLU A 143 0.21 9.80 12.20
C GLU A 143 1.23 10.47 11.28
N ALA A 144 1.07 10.34 9.96
CA ALA A 144 1.89 11.07 8.98
C ALA A 144 1.50 12.55 8.87
N TRP A 145 0.21 12.85 8.97
CA TRP A 145 -0.28 14.23 8.89
C TRP A 145 0.10 15.07 10.11
N GLU A 146 0.15 14.45 11.29
CA GLU A 146 0.48 15.06 12.58
C GLU A 146 1.99 15.12 12.84
N MET A 147 2.80 14.35 12.11
CA MET A 147 4.24 14.36 12.24
C MET A 147 4.85 15.64 11.61
N PRO A 148 5.55 16.50 12.38
CA PRO A 148 5.98 17.81 11.89
C PRO A 148 6.92 17.77 10.67
N SER A 149 7.89 16.86 10.65
CA SER A 149 8.85 16.69 9.54
C SER A 149 8.13 16.30 8.24
N VAL A 150 7.25 15.30 8.34
CA VAL A 150 6.40 14.82 7.23
C VAL A 150 5.47 15.92 6.74
N ARG A 151 4.80 16.62 7.67
CA ARG A 151 3.86 17.68 7.32
C ARG A 151 4.54 18.83 6.59
N ALA A 152 5.69 19.29 7.08
CA ALA A 152 6.47 20.34 6.44
C ALA A 152 6.90 19.94 5.02
N TRP A 153 7.34 18.69 4.83
CA TRP A 153 7.71 18.19 3.51
C TRP A 153 6.50 18.12 2.56
N LEU A 154 5.36 17.59 3.02
CA LEU A 154 4.13 17.49 2.23
C LEU A 154 3.60 18.87 1.82
N ASP A 155 3.54 19.83 2.75
CA ASP A 155 3.08 21.19 2.46
C ASP A 155 4.00 21.86 1.43
N GLY A 156 5.32 21.69 1.56
CA GLY A 156 6.30 22.17 0.58
C GLY A 156 6.13 21.50 -0.80
N HIS A 157 5.91 20.18 -0.83
CA HIS A 157 5.69 19.45 -2.08
C HIS A 157 4.42 19.89 -2.79
N VAL A 158 3.30 20.01 -2.07
CA VAL A 158 2.01 20.46 -2.64
C VAL A 158 2.08 21.92 -3.13
N ALA A 159 2.85 22.78 -2.45
CA ALA A 159 3.10 24.14 -2.90
C ALA A 159 4.03 24.25 -4.13
N SER A 160 4.82 23.20 -4.40
CA SER A 160 5.68 23.11 -5.59
C SER A 160 4.90 22.74 -6.85
N ASN A 161 5.59 22.35 -7.93
CA ASN A 161 5.00 21.84 -9.18
C ASN A 161 5.10 20.31 -9.31
N GLY A 162 5.33 19.58 -8.21
CA GLY A 162 5.39 18.12 -8.19
C GLY A 162 4.04 17.45 -8.48
N PRO A 163 4.04 16.14 -8.81
CA PRO A 163 2.85 15.43 -9.28
C PRO A 163 1.80 15.15 -8.19
N ILE A 164 2.17 15.20 -6.90
CA ILE A 164 1.26 14.98 -5.77
C ILE A 164 0.64 16.31 -5.36
N ARG A 165 -0.66 16.49 -5.64
CA ARG A 165 -1.35 17.80 -5.54
C ARG A 165 -2.35 17.86 -4.40
N ARG A 166 -2.74 16.71 -3.85
CA ARG A 166 -3.70 16.60 -2.74
C ARG A 166 -3.21 15.58 -1.73
N VAL A 167 -3.43 15.86 -0.45
CA VAL A 167 -3.19 14.92 0.64
C VAL A 167 -4.52 14.70 1.37
N PHE A 168 -4.84 13.44 1.63
CA PHE A 168 -6.07 13.00 2.30
C PHE A 168 -5.70 12.22 3.57
N PRO A 169 -5.66 12.88 4.73
CA PRO A 169 -5.44 12.20 6.00
C PRO A 169 -6.65 11.34 6.37
N VAL A 170 -6.42 10.11 6.82
CA VAL A 170 -7.48 9.18 7.27
C VAL A 170 -7.15 8.59 8.63
N ASP A 171 -8.19 8.42 9.47
CA ASP A 171 -8.04 7.76 10.77
C ASP A 171 -8.15 6.24 10.61
N VAL A 172 -7.03 5.55 10.76
CA VAL A 172 -6.92 4.09 10.72
C VAL A 172 -6.15 3.56 11.94
N LYS A 173 -6.26 4.24 13.09
CA LYS A 173 -5.47 3.99 14.30
C LYS A 173 -5.46 2.53 14.75
N GLN A 174 -6.59 1.83 14.64
CA GLN A 174 -6.69 0.40 15.04
C GLN A 174 -5.81 -0.51 14.15
N SER A 175 -5.70 -0.18 12.86
CA SER A 175 -4.81 -0.88 11.93
C SER A 175 -3.36 -0.47 12.12
N MET A 176 -3.11 0.83 12.31
CA MET A 176 -1.78 1.38 12.60
C MET A 176 -1.16 0.80 13.87
N ALA A 177 -1.96 0.55 14.91
CA ALA A 177 -1.52 -0.12 16.13
C ALA A 177 -0.94 -1.54 15.89
N ASN A 178 -1.27 -2.16 14.75
CA ASN A 178 -0.74 -3.45 14.31
C ASN A 178 0.19 -3.34 13.09
N GLY A 179 0.65 -2.13 12.75
CA GLY A 179 1.56 -1.89 11.64
C GLY A 179 0.92 -1.94 10.24
N GLY A 180 -0.34 -1.54 10.12
CA GLY A 180 -1.03 -1.41 8.83
C GLY A 180 -1.56 0.00 8.59
N GLY A 181 -0.97 0.73 7.64
CA GLY A 181 -1.52 1.99 7.15
C GLY A 181 -2.52 1.79 6.00
N PRO A 182 -2.94 2.87 5.32
CA PRO A 182 -3.92 2.81 4.23
C PRO A 182 -3.56 1.81 3.11
N ALA A 183 -2.28 1.70 2.74
CA ALA A 183 -1.84 0.76 1.72
C ALA A 183 -1.99 -0.71 2.15
N CYS A 184 -1.74 -1.04 3.42
CA CYS A 184 -1.85 -2.41 3.92
C CYS A 184 -3.28 -2.95 3.88
N LEU A 185 -4.29 -2.07 3.91
CA LEU A 185 -5.71 -2.42 3.92
C LEU A 185 -6.31 -2.65 2.52
N ARG A 186 -5.50 -2.57 1.46
CA ARG A 186 -5.99 -2.65 0.08
C ARG A 186 -5.10 -3.50 -0.83
N LEU A 187 -5.76 -4.15 -1.80
CA LEU A 187 -5.13 -4.77 -2.96
C LEU A 187 -5.49 -3.96 -4.22
N ARG A 188 -4.49 -3.54 -4.99
CA ARG A 188 -4.72 -2.87 -6.29
C ARG A 188 -4.87 -3.92 -7.38
N VAL A 189 -5.97 -3.86 -8.11
CA VAL A 189 -6.25 -4.70 -9.27
C VAL A 189 -6.70 -3.79 -10.40
N VAL A 190 -5.93 -3.74 -11.48
CA VAL A 190 -6.38 -3.07 -12.70
C VAL A 190 -7.29 -4.05 -13.43
N ALA A 191 -8.54 -3.67 -13.63
CA ALA A 191 -9.54 -4.47 -14.30
C ALA A 191 -10.61 -3.57 -14.93
N ASP A 192 -11.30 -4.09 -15.94
CA ASP A 192 -12.57 -3.52 -16.36
C ASP A 192 -13.62 -3.79 -15.27
N PRO A 193 -14.21 -2.75 -14.63
CA PRO A 193 -15.19 -2.94 -13.57
C PRO A 193 -16.40 -3.77 -13.98
N SER A 194 -16.74 -3.82 -15.28
CA SER A 194 -17.84 -4.65 -15.78
C SER A 194 -17.57 -6.16 -15.70
N THR A 195 -16.31 -6.55 -15.54
CA THR A 195 -15.88 -7.96 -15.37
C THR A 195 -15.76 -8.39 -13.92
N VAL A 196 -15.89 -7.44 -12.98
CA VAL A 196 -15.87 -7.70 -11.54
C VAL A 196 -17.29 -8.04 -11.10
N ASP A 197 -17.43 -9.06 -10.25
CA ASP A 197 -18.72 -9.37 -9.64
C ASP A 197 -19.24 -8.11 -8.91
N PRO A 198 -20.40 -7.56 -9.33
CA PRO A 198 -20.89 -6.28 -8.86
C PRO A 198 -21.25 -6.31 -7.38
N ARG A 199 -21.28 -7.48 -6.70
CA ARG A 199 -21.44 -7.62 -5.25
C ARG A 199 -20.19 -7.21 -4.45
N PHE A 200 -19.04 -7.08 -5.10
CA PHE A 200 -17.80 -6.62 -4.47
C PHE A 200 -17.46 -5.14 -4.74
N LEU A 201 -18.21 -4.46 -5.62
CA LEU A 201 -18.00 -3.03 -5.90
C LEU A 201 -18.62 -2.14 -4.81
N LEU A 202 -17.86 -1.25 -4.20
CA LEU A 202 -18.41 -0.41 -3.13
C LEU A 202 -19.26 0.73 -3.71
N ASP A 203 -20.40 1.01 -3.08
CA ASP A 203 -21.21 2.21 -3.27
C ASP A 203 -21.72 2.71 -1.90
N GLU A 204 -22.33 3.90 -1.88
CA GLU A 204 -22.85 4.54 -0.66
C GLU A 204 -23.91 3.67 0.06
N ALA A 205 -24.78 3.00 -0.70
CA ALA A 205 -25.82 2.17 -0.10
C ALA A 205 -25.23 0.89 0.51
N ARG A 206 -24.17 0.34 -0.09
CA ARG A 206 -23.52 -0.89 0.35
C ARG A 206 -22.64 -0.65 1.55
N ILE A 207 -21.86 0.43 1.57
CA ILE A 207 -21.06 0.75 2.76
C ILE A 207 -21.98 0.96 3.97
N ALA A 208 -23.09 1.67 3.82
CA ALA A 208 -24.07 1.86 4.89
C ALA A 208 -24.66 0.52 5.41
N ARG A 209 -24.91 -0.45 4.52
CA ARG A 209 -25.35 -1.80 4.92
C ARG A 209 -24.27 -2.57 5.68
N VAL A 210 -23.02 -2.48 5.23
CA VAL A 210 -21.88 -3.12 5.91
C VAL A 210 -21.70 -2.51 7.29
N GLU A 211 -21.71 -1.19 7.41
CA GLU A 211 -21.60 -0.46 8.67
C GLU A 211 -22.71 -0.85 9.65
N ALA A 212 -23.96 -0.95 9.18
CA ALA A 212 -25.08 -1.39 10.02
C ALA A 212 -24.90 -2.82 10.56
N VAL A 213 -24.37 -3.74 9.74
CA VAL A 213 -24.05 -5.10 10.21
C VAL A 213 -22.91 -5.09 11.22
N VAL A 214 -21.86 -4.29 10.96
CA VAL A 214 -20.71 -4.14 11.87
C VAL A 214 -21.19 -3.64 13.23
N ALA A 215 -21.91 -2.51 13.26
CA ALA A 215 -22.43 -1.93 14.49
C ALA A 215 -23.38 -2.87 15.25
N ALA A 216 -24.18 -3.68 14.54
CA ALA A 216 -25.16 -4.56 15.17
C ALA A 216 -24.60 -5.90 15.66
N LYS A 217 -23.50 -6.40 15.07
CA LYS A 217 -23.06 -7.80 15.25
C LYS A 217 -21.62 -7.97 15.72
N TRP A 218 -20.73 -7.03 15.40
CA TRP A 218 -19.34 -7.15 15.82
C TRP A 218 -19.16 -6.67 17.26
N PRO A 219 -18.36 -7.38 18.08
CA PRO A 219 -18.03 -6.90 19.42
C PRO A 219 -17.29 -5.56 19.34
N GLU A 220 -17.66 -4.61 20.21
CA GLU A 220 -16.93 -3.35 20.35
C GLU A 220 -15.53 -3.54 20.95
N GLN A 221 -15.35 -4.61 21.74
CA GLN A 221 -14.08 -4.96 22.38
C GLN A 221 -13.85 -6.47 22.31
N ILE A 222 -12.59 -6.86 22.07
CA ILE A 222 -12.11 -8.24 22.14
C ILE A 222 -10.80 -8.21 22.92
N ASP A 223 -10.74 -8.89 24.07
CA ASP A 223 -9.53 -8.97 24.88
C ASP A 223 -8.77 -10.27 24.60
N PRO A 224 -7.44 -10.32 24.83
CA PRO A 224 -6.66 -11.54 24.67
C PRO A 224 -7.21 -12.76 25.44
N VAL A 225 -7.88 -12.53 26.58
CA VAL A 225 -8.49 -13.58 27.41
C VAL A 225 -9.75 -14.19 26.78
N ASP A 226 -10.35 -13.53 25.80
CA ASP A 226 -11.51 -14.04 25.07
C ASP A 226 -11.12 -15.01 23.96
N LEU A 227 -9.86 -15.01 23.54
CA LEU A 227 -9.35 -15.89 22.50
C LEU A 227 -9.49 -17.36 22.96
N GLY A 228 -10.20 -18.15 22.14
CA GLY A 228 -10.52 -19.54 22.43
C GLY A 228 -11.81 -19.76 23.23
N ARG A 229 -12.50 -18.70 23.67
CA ARG A 229 -13.84 -18.82 24.28
C ARG A 229 -14.91 -19.09 23.23
N GLU A 230 -15.82 -20.00 23.55
CA GLU A 230 -16.97 -20.34 22.71
C GLU A 230 -17.86 -19.12 22.44
N SER A 231 -18.02 -18.24 23.42
CA SER A 231 -18.82 -17.00 23.28
C SER A 231 -18.27 -16.07 22.19
N LEU A 232 -16.96 -15.84 22.15
CA LEU A 232 -16.34 -15.01 21.12
C LEU A 232 -16.47 -15.68 19.74
N ALA A 233 -16.21 -16.99 19.66
CA ALA A 233 -16.36 -17.75 18.43
C ALA A 233 -17.79 -17.61 17.87
N GLN A 234 -18.82 -17.77 18.72
CA GLN A 234 -20.21 -17.62 18.31
C GLN A 234 -20.51 -16.21 17.81
N SER A 235 -20.01 -15.17 18.47
CA SER A 235 -20.19 -13.77 18.04
C SER A 235 -19.57 -13.53 16.66
N VAL A 236 -18.33 -13.97 16.43
CA VAL A 236 -17.63 -13.79 15.15
C VAL A 236 -18.32 -14.58 14.03
N ILE A 237 -18.72 -15.82 14.28
CA ILE A 237 -19.46 -16.66 13.31
C ILE A 237 -20.78 -15.98 12.93
N THR A 238 -21.53 -15.50 13.93
CA THR A 238 -22.81 -14.82 13.73
C THR A 238 -22.63 -13.53 12.93
N ALA A 239 -21.62 -12.71 13.28
CA ALA A 239 -21.32 -11.46 12.59
C ALA A 239 -20.90 -11.70 11.13
N ARG A 240 -20.05 -12.70 10.88
CA ARG A 240 -19.66 -13.11 9.52
C ARG A 240 -20.85 -13.59 8.71
N ALA A 241 -21.70 -14.46 9.28
CA ALA A 241 -22.88 -14.96 8.58
C ALA A 241 -23.84 -13.83 8.19
N ALA A 242 -24.08 -12.88 9.10
CA ALA A 242 -24.90 -11.70 8.83
C ALA A 242 -24.31 -10.84 7.70
N LEU A 243 -22.98 -10.64 7.69
CA LEU A 243 -22.31 -9.88 6.64
C LEU A 243 -22.46 -10.55 5.27
N LEU A 244 -22.21 -11.87 5.19
CA LEU A 244 -22.36 -12.63 3.95
C LEU A 244 -23.81 -12.65 3.47
N GLU A 245 -24.78 -12.74 4.37
CA GLU A 245 -26.19 -12.64 4.03
C GLU A 245 -26.56 -11.26 3.47
N THR A 246 -26.18 -10.18 4.16
CA THR A 246 -26.47 -8.79 3.75
C THR A 246 -25.81 -8.40 2.42
N LEU A 247 -24.67 -9.03 2.08
CA LEU A 247 -23.96 -8.81 0.84
C LEU A 247 -24.30 -9.83 -0.26
N GLU A 248 -25.23 -10.75 -0.01
CA GLU A 248 -25.63 -11.80 -0.95
C GLU A 248 -24.47 -12.71 -1.38
N LEU A 249 -23.56 -13.03 -0.43
CA LEU A 249 -22.34 -13.82 -0.61
C LEU A 249 -22.39 -15.14 0.19
N ARG A 250 -23.58 -15.73 0.34
CA ARG A 250 -23.78 -16.93 1.18
C ARG A 250 -22.99 -18.15 0.69
N GLU A 251 -22.63 -18.20 -0.58
CA GLU A 251 -21.78 -19.25 -1.15
C GLU A 251 -20.34 -19.23 -0.61
N LEU A 252 -19.91 -18.13 0.03
CA LEU A 252 -18.60 -18.01 0.68
C LEU A 252 -18.62 -18.43 2.16
N ALA A 253 -19.78 -18.86 2.68
CA ALA A 253 -19.96 -19.20 4.09
C ALA A 253 -19.06 -20.36 4.54
#